data_AF-A0A3D1IFG7-F1
#
_entry.id   AF-A0A3D1IFG7-F1
#
_cell.length_a   1.000
_cell.length_b   1.000
_cell.length_c   1.000
_cell.angle_alpha   90.00
_cell.angle_beta   90.00
_cell.angle_gamma   90.00
#
_symmetry.space_group_name_H-M   'P 1'
#
loop_
_entity.id
_entity.type
_entity.pdbx_description
1 polymer ?
#
loop_
_entity_poly.entity_id
_entity_poly.type
_entity_poly.pdbx_seq_one_letter_code
_entity_poly.pdbx_strand_id
1 'polypeptide(L)'
;RRSDRIVGVELADATRLSGDAVVNAAGPFAAHLGAMAGIQLPVQPVRQHLFRCALPTRWPYRFPVLVDPTGVHWRHDDPATASDPDRLVVACTRLDEPPGENFECDFSRWESGFRPPLVRRVPALDSADLVLVDGWAGLYAMTPDHNPLLGEHQD
;
A
#
# COMPACT_ATOMS: atom_id res chain seq x y z
N ARG A 1 2.43 28.02 -14.23
CA ARG A 1 1.19 28.84 -14.05
C ARG A 1 1.20 30.03 -14.99
N ARG A 2 0.04 30.49 -15.44
CA ARG A 2 -0.16 31.83 -16.02
C ARG A 2 -1.22 32.52 -15.17
N SER A 3 -0.83 33.54 -14.43
CA SER A 3 -1.66 34.11 -13.36
C SER A 3 -2.05 33.03 -12.33
N ASP A 4 -3.34 32.92 -12.00
CA ASP A 4 -3.94 31.90 -11.13
C ASP A 4 -3.97 30.50 -11.79
N ARG A 5 -4.15 30.42 -13.12
CA ARG A 5 -4.38 29.16 -13.81
C ARG A 5 -3.12 28.30 -14.05
N ILE A 6 -3.24 26.99 -13.80
CA ILE A 6 -2.31 25.97 -14.28
C ILE A 6 -2.57 25.74 -15.77
N VAL A 7 -1.52 25.77 -16.60
CA VAL A 7 -1.64 25.70 -18.07
C VAL A 7 -0.87 24.55 -18.71
N GLY A 8 -0.33 23.66 -17.89
CA GLY A 8 0.56 22.60 -18.33
C GLY A 8 1.55 22.14 -17.28
N VAL A 9 2.43 21.25 -17.70
CA VAL A 9 3.50 20.65 -16.90
C VAL A 9 4.86 20.79 -17.61
N GLU A 10 5.92 20.85 -16.83
CA GLU A 10 7.30 20.82 -17.31
C GLU A 10 7.93 19.48 -16.88
N LEU A 11 8.51 18.77 -17.84
CA LEU A 11 9.22 17.52 -17.59
C LEU A 11 10.68 17.79 -17.20
N ALA A 12 11.38 16.77 -16.69
CA ALA A 12 12.76 16.90 -16.23
C ALA A 12 13.75 17.34 -17.33
N ASP A 13 13.43 17.08 -18.59
CA ASP A 13 14.22 17.50 -19.76
C ASP A 13 13.85 18.91 -20.27
N ALA A 14 13.10 19.67 -19.48
CA ALA A 14 12.52 20.97 -19.80
C ALA A 14 11.47 20.96 -20.92
N THR A 15 11.03 19.79 -21.39
CA THR A 15 9.88 19.69 -22.31
C THR A 15 8.63 20.22 -21.62
N ARG A 16 7.89 21.10 -22.31
CA ARG A 16 6.65 21.69 -21.81
C ARG A 16 5.46 21.12 -22.54
N LEU A 17 4.52 20.56 -21.77
CA LEU A 17 3.25 20.07 -22.25
C LEU A 17 2.16 21.04 -21.80
N SER A 18 1.47 21.68 -22.73
CA SER A 18 0.34 22.55 -22.41
C SER A 18 -0.95 21.75 -22.28
N GLY A 19 -1.85 22.19 -21.41
CA GLY A 19 -3.19 21.62 -21.27
C GLY A 19 -4.15 22.61 -20.64
N ASP A 20 -5.44 22.46 -20.93
CA ASP A 20 -6.50 23.26 -20.33
C ASP A 20 -6.81 22.86 -18.88
N ALA A 21 -6.48 21.62 -18.51
CA ALA A 21 -6.59 21.07 -17.17
C ALA A 21 -5.39 20.16 -16.85
N VAL A 22 -5.03 20.09 -15.57
CA VAL A 22 -3.99 19.20 -15.04
C VAL A 22 -4.57 18.46 -13.84
N VAL A 23 -4.45 17.13 -13.82
CA VAL A 23 -4.91 16.29 -12.72
C VAL A 23 -3.69 15.75 -11.96
N ASN A 24 -3.60 16.06 -10.67
CA ASN A 24 -2.60 15.48 -9.79
C ASN A 24 -3.06 14.09 -9.32
N ALA A 25 -2.55 13.05 -9.98
CA ALA A 25 -2.78 11.64 -9.62
C ALA A 25 -1.49 10.97 -9.09
N ALA A 26 -0.59 11.73 -8.47
CA ALA A 26 0.74 11.24 -8.05
C ALA A 26 0.74 10.43 -6.74
N GLY A 27 -0.44 10.01 -6.25
CA GLY A 27 -0.59 9.18 -5.05
C GLY A 27 0.16 9.76 -3.84
N PRO A 28 1.07 9.00 -3.19
CA PRO A 28 1.79 9.46 -2.00
C PRO A 28 2.68 10.69 -2.26
N PHE A 29 3.01 10.97 -3.53
CA PHE A 29 3.81 12.12 -3.95
C PHE A 29 2.95 13.35 -4.34
N ALA A 30 1.63 13.28 -4.18
CA ALA A 30 0.71 14.34 -4.58
C ALA A 30 1.06 15.68 -3.93
N ALA A 31 1.41 15.70 -2.63
CA ALA A 31 1.81 16.92 -1.93
C ALA A 31 3.09 17.55 -2.52
N HIS A 32 4.09 16.73 -2.85
CA HIS A 32 5.32 17.19 -3.49
C HIS A 32 5.04 17.85 -4.85
N LEU A 33 4.23 17.19 -5.68
CA LEU A 33 3.84 17.73 -6.99
C LEU A 33 2.96 18.99 -6.86
N GLY A 34 2.03 19.02 -5.91
CA GLY A 34 1.21 20.20 -5.61
C GLY A 34 2.05 21.42 -5.23
N ALA A 35 3.10 21.21 -4.42
CA ALA A 35 3.99 22.27 -3.99
C ALA A 35 4.74 22.93 -5.15
N MET A 36 5.05 22.21 -6.24
CA MET A 36 5.63 22.78 -7.47
C MET A 36 4.70 23.80 -8.14
N ALA A 37 3.39 23.66 -7.93
CA ALA A 37 2.37 24.60 -8.36
C ALA A 37 2.04 25.66 -7.29
N GLY A 38 2.62 25.61 -6.09
CA GLY A 38 2.26 26.47 -4.96
C GLY A 38 0.99 26.03 -4.23
N ILE A 39 0.53 24.80 -4.42
CA ILE A 39 -0.66 24.21 -3.79
C ILE A 39 -0.22 23.31 -2.64
N GLN A 40 -0.77 23.53 -1.44
CA GLN A 40 -0.51 22.69 -0.27
C GLN A 40 -1.60 21.63 -0.15
N LEU A 41 -1.24 20.36 -0.34
CA LEU A 41 -2.16 19.24 -0.17
C LEU A 41 -1.89 18.53 1.16
N PRO A 42 -2.92 18.22 1.97
CA PRO A 42 -2.77 17.51 3.24
C PRO A 42 -2.62 16.00 3.00
N VAL A 43 -1.66 15.60 2.16
CA VAL A 43 -1.36 14.19 1.84
C VAL A 43 0.03 13.86 2.36
N GLN A 44 0.12 12.76 3.12
CA GLN A 44 1.37 12.24 3.64
C GLN A 44 1.62 10.82 3.11
N PRO A 45 2.84 10.51 2.63
CA PRO A 45 3.23 9.13 2.36
C PRO A 45 3.32 8.36 3.68
N VAL A 46 2.64 7.23 3.79
CA VAL A 46 2.74 6.35 4.96
C VAL A 46 3.07 4.93 4.50
N ARG A 47 4.11 4.35 5.09
CA ARG A 47 4.59 3.01 4.74
C ARG A 47 3.56 1.93 5.12
N GLN A 48 3.39 0.93 4.26
CA GLN A 48 2.57 -0.26 4.50
C GLN A 48 3.39 -1.50 4.16
N HIS A 49 3.43 -2.46 5.09
CA HIS A 49 4.12 -3.74 4.91
C HIS A 49 3.17 -4.82 4.44
N LEU A 50 3.63 -5.60 3.47
CA LEU A 50 2.99 -6.82 3.01
C LEU A 50 3.99 -7.96 3.08
N PHE A 51 3.51 -9.13 3.46
CA PHE A 51 4.27 -10.37 3.49
C PHE A 51 3.57 -11.43 2.67
N ARG A 52 4.36 -12.28 2.03
CA ARG A 52 3.85 -13.50 1.40
C ARG A 52 4.32 -14.69 2.20
N CYS A 53 3.40 -15.58 2.56
CA CYS A 53 3.75 -16.87 3.13
C CYS A 53 3.19 -18.01 2.29
N ALA A 54 3.93 -19.12 2.24
CA ALA A 54 3.47 -20.35 1.63
C ALA A 54 2.59 -21.13 2.62
N LEU A 55 1.48 -21.67 2.11
CA LEU A 55 0.65 -22.57 2.86
C LEU A 55 1.32 -23.95 2.95
N PRO A 56 1.30 -24.56 4.13
CA PRO A 56 1.93 -25.87 4.41
C PRO A 56 1.26 -27.03 3.64
N THR A 57 -0.01 -26.84 3.30
CA THR A 57 -0.90 -27.85 2.75
C THR A 57 -1.84 -27.14 1.78
N ARG A 58 -2.30 -27.88 0.77
CA ARG A 58 -3.35 -27.38 -0.14
C ARG A 58 -4.69 -27.47 0.54
N TRP A 59 -5.45 -26.40 0.45
CA TRP A 59 -6.82 -26.36 0.95
C TRP A 59 -7.78 -26.72 -0.20
N PRO A 60 -8.93 -27.35 0.09
CA PRO A 60 -9.91 -27.69 -0.95
C PRO A 60 -10.63 -26.47 -1.54
N TYR A 61 -10.26 -25.26 -1.11
CA TYR A 61 -10.82 -23.99 -1.55
C TYR A 61 -9.76 -22.87 -1.50
N ARG A 62 -10.03 -21.79 -2.22
CA ARG A 62 -9.25 -20.55 -2.13
C ARG A 62 -9.76 -19.69 -0.98
N PHE A 63 -8.84 -19.09 -0.23
CA PHE A 63 -9.21 -18.13 0.80
C PHE A 63 -9.80 -16.88 0.16
N PRO A 64 -10.96 -16.37 0.64
CA PRO A 64 -11.41 -15.04 0.24
C PRO A 64 -10.47 -13.98 0.82
N VAL A 65 -10.69 -12.72 0.44
CA VAL A 65 -10.13 -11.61 1.22
C VAL A 65 -10.76 -11.65 2.61
N LEU A 66 -9.91 -11.75 3.64
CA LEU A 66 -10.30 -11.75 5.04
C LEU A 66 -9.70 -10.52 5.70
N VAL A 67 -10.53 -9.76 6.41
CA VAL A 67 -10.12 -8.62 7.23
C VAL A 67 -10.39 -8.96 8.68
N ASP A 68 -9.33 -9.10 9.46
CA ASP A 68 -9.42 -9.33 10.90
C ASP A 68 -9.56 -7.99 11.65
N PRO A 69 -10.39 -7.89 12.70
CA PRO A 69 -10.53 -6.68 13.51
C PRO A 69 -9.23 -6.18 14.15
N THR A 70 -8.16 -7.00 14.23
CA THR A 70 -6.84 -6.53 14.67
C THR A 70 -6.09 -5.69 13.62
N GLY A 71 -6.66 -5.50 12.42
CA GLY A 71 -6.04 -4.77 11.31
C GLY A 71 -5.23 -5.64 10.34
N VAL A 72 -5.00 -6.91 10.68
CA VAL A 72 -4.39 -7.90 9.77
C VAL A 72 -5.44 -8.35 8.76
N HIS A 73 -5.07 -8.35 7.49
CA HIS A 73 -5.93 -8.84 6.43
C HIS A 73 -5.11 -9.62 5.41
N TRP A 74 -5.72 -10.59 4.76
CA TRP A 74 -5.03 -11.42 3.78
C TRP A 74 -5.95 -11.87 2.68
N ARG A 75 -5.33 -12.29 1.58
CA ARG A 75 -6.00 -12.95 0.48
C ARG A 75 -5.17 -14.12 -0.01
N HIS A 76 -5.82 -15.08 -0.65
CA HIS A 76 -5.13 -16.12 -1.39
C HIS A 76 -4.27 -15.49 -2.51
N ASP A 77 -3.08 -16.05 -2.71
CA ASP A 77 -2.16 -15.71 -3.77
C ASP A 77 -1.81 -17.01 -4.50
N ASP A 78 -2.19 -17.07 -5.79
CA ASP A 78 -2.11 -18.30 -6.55
C ASP A 78 -0.65 -18.72 -6.75
N PRO A 79 -0.38 -20.04 -6.75
CA PRO A 79 0.96 -20.55 -7.00
C PRO A 79 1.43 -20.17 -8.41
N ALA A 80 2.74 -19.95 -8.59
CA ALA A 80 3.31 -19.62 -9.89
C ALA A 80 3.25 -20.83 -10.86
N THR A 81 3.33 -22.05 -10.31
CA THR A 81 3.19 -23.30 -11.05
C THR A 81 2.26 -24.28 -10.32
N ALA A 82 1.71 -25.25 -11.05
CA ALA A 82 0.81 -26.26 -10.47
C ALA A 82 1.46 -27.17 -9.42
N SER A 83 2.80 -27.15 -9.28
CA SER A 83 3.56 -27.86 -8.25
C SER A 83 3.88 -27.00 -7.02
N ASP A 84 3.78 -25.67 -7.13
CA ASP A 84 4.09 -24.80 -5.99
C ASP A 84 3.02 -24.89 -4.90
N PRO A 85 3.39 -24.61 -3.64
CA PRO A 85 2.39 -24.41 -2.59
C PRO A 85 1.56 -23.16 -2.88
N ASP A 86 0.27 -23.23 -2.52
CA ASP A 86 -0.59 -22.06 -2.44
C ASP A 86 0.00 -21.05 -1.45
N ARG A 87 -0.32 -19.77 -1.61
CA ARG A 87 0.26 -18.71 -0.78
C ARG A 87 -0.82 -17.79 -0.24
N LEU A 88 -0.47 -17.05 0.80
CA LEU A 88 -1.23 -15.90 1.26
C LEU A 88 -0.39 -14.65 1.08
N VAL A 89 -1.03 -13.56 0.65
CA VAL A 89 -0.50 -12.21 0.82
C VAL A 89 -1.19 -11.62 2.04
N VAL A 90 -0.40 -11.24 3.04
CA VAL A 90 -0.83 -10.73 4.34
C VAL A 90 -0.38 -9.29 4.48
N ALA A 91 -1.31 -8.42 4.83
CA ALA A 91 -1.11 -7.01 5.06
C ALA A 91 -1.60 -6.67 6.49
N CYS A 92 -1.08 -5.60 7.07
CA CYS A 92 -1.53 -5.11 8.37
C CYS A 92 -1.54 -3.59 8.38
N THR A 93 -2.69 -3.00 8.69
CA THR A 93 -2.81 -1.56 8.85
C THR A 93 -2.35 -1.15 10.24
N ARG A 94 -1.30 -0.32 10.29
CA ARG A 94 -0.80 0.31 11.52
C ARG A 94 -1.04 1.80 11.46
N LEU A 95 -1.77 2.32 12.45
CA LEU A 95 -2.09 3.75 12.53
C LEU A 95 -0.93 4.57 13.13
N ASP A 96 0.05 3.91 13.74
CA ASP A 96 1.22 4.54 14.37
C ASP A 96 2.46 4.58 13.45
N GLU A 97 2.35 4.16 12.18
CA GLU A 97 3.45 4.25 11.23
C GLU A 97 3.76 5.74 10.94
N PRO A 98 5.00 6.20 11.14
CA PRO A 98 5.35 7.58 10.87
C PRO A 98 5.25 7.91 9.37
N PRO A 99 4.84 9.14 9.01
CA PRO A 99 4.94 9.62 7.64
C PRO A 99 6.36 9.59 7.11
N GLY A 100 6.51 9.29 5.83
CA GLY A 100 7.78 9.34 5.12
C GLY A 100 7.82 8.47 3.87
N GLU A 101 8.73 8.80 2.96
CA GLU A 101 9.00 8.02 1.75
C GLU A 101 9.93 6.84 2.07
N ASN A 102 9.50 5.97 2.98
CA ASN A 102 10.25 4.79 3.40
C ASN A 102 9.71 3.53 2.70
N PHE A 103 10.59 2.82 1.99
CA PHE A 103 10.29 1.56 1.31
C PHE A 103 10.97 0.34 1.95
N GLU A 104 11.68 0.52 3.06
CA GLU A 104 12.32 -0.58 3.77
C GLU A 104 11.26 -1.53 4.37
N CYS A 105 11.43 -2.82 4.15
CA CYS A 105 10.56 -3.83 4.76
C CYS A 105 11.15 -4.29 6.09
N ASP A 106 10.43 -4.07 7.19
CA ASP A 106 10.82 -4.54 8.53
C ASP A 106 10.28 -5.95 8.74
N PHE A 107 11.12 -6.95 8.43
CA PHE A 107 10.76 -8.37 8.53
C PHE A 107 10.44 -8.85 9.95
N SER A 108 10.88 -8.12 10.99
CA SER A 108 10.52 -8.47 12.38
C SER A 108 9.01 -8.33 12.66
N ARG A 109 8.30 -7.55 11.82
CA ARG A 109 6.84 -7.39 11.90
C ARG A 109 6.08 -8.66 11.57
N TRP A 110 6.67 -9.56 10.79
CA TRP A 110 6.03 -10.83 10.47
C TRP A 110 5.67 -11.59 11.74
N GLU A 111 6.66 -11.84 12.62
CA GLU A 111 6.44 -12.59 13.86
C GLU A 111 5.70 -11.78 14.92
N SER A 112 5.93 -10.46 15.00
CA SER A 112 5.37 -9.64 16.08
C SER A 112 3.93 -9.16 15.84
N GLY A 113 3.51 -8.98 14.59
CA GLY A 113 2.24 -8.31 14.27
C GLY A 113 1.37 -8.97 13.20
N PHE A 114 1.93 -9.77 12.30
CA PHE A 114 1.18 -10.33 11.16
C PHE A 114 0.79 -11.79 11.38
N ARG A 115 1.78 -12.65 11.69
CA ARG A 115 1.57 -14.07 11.91
C ARG A 115 0.65 -14.38 13.11
N PRO A 116 0.77 -13.72 14.28
CA PRO A 116 -0.03 -14.11 15.44
C PRO A 116 -1.55 -13.94 15.23
N PRO A 117 -2.07 -12.82 14.69
CA PRO A 117 -3.50 -12.70 14.40
C PRO A 117 -3.99 -13.67 13.31
N LEU A 118 -3.18 -13.90 12.26
CA LEU A 118 -3.49 -14.85 11.20
C LEU A 118 -3.70 -16.27 11.77
N VAL A 119 -2.75 -16.74 12.58
CA VAL A 119 -2.80 -18.07 13.21
C VAL A 119 -3.94 -18.16 14.22
N ARG A 120 -4.20 -17.11 15.00
CA ARG A 120 -5.35 -17.06 15.92
C ARG A 120 -6.67 -17.22 15.17
N ARG A 121 -6.83 -16.60 13.99
CA ARG A 121 -8.04 -16.70 13.18
C ARG A 121 -8.16 -18.06 12.50
N VAL A 122 -7.05 -18.62 12.05
CA VAL A 122 -7.00 -19.92 11.36
C VAL A 122 -6.00 -20.84 12.08
N PRO A 123 -6.38 -21.48 13.19
CA PRO A 123 -5.45 -22.28 14.02
C PRO A 123 -4.80 -23.46 13.27
N ALA A 124 -5.40 -23.93 12.18
CA ALA A 124 -4.78 -24.93 11.31
C ALA A 124 -3.47 -24.45 10.66
N LEU A 125 -3.19 -23.14 10.68
CA LEU A 125 -1.92 -22.56 10.27
C LEU A 125 -0.86 -22.55 11.39
N ASP A 126 -1.23 -22.86 12.65
CA ASP A 126 -0.30 -22.95 13.79
C ASP A 126 0.50 -24.25 13.79
N SER A 127 -0.18 -25.36 13.51
CA SER A 127 0.41 -26.71 13.42
C SER A 127 1.29 -26.91 12.18
N ALA A 128 1.52 -25.84 11.45
CA ALA A 128 2.12 -25.82 10.15
C ALA A 128 3.23 -24.79 10.15
N ASP A 129 4.37 -25.16 9.59
CA ASP A 129 5.45 -24.23 9.32
C ASP A 129 4.99 -23.30 8.17
N LEU A 130 4.21 -22.26 8.49
CA LEU A 130 3.93 -21.15 7.59
C LEU A 130 5.27 -20.55 7.18
N VAL A 131 5.73 -20.89 5.99
CA VAL A 131 7.02 -20.44 5.49
C VAL A 131 6.86 -19.04 4.95
N LEU A 132 7.51 -18.06 5.59
CA LEU A 132 7.64 -16.73 5.01
C LEU A 132 8.45 -16.82 3.71
N VAL A 133 7.86 -16.35 2.62
CA VAL A 133 8.47 -16.37 1.28
C VAL A 133 9.21 -15.07 1.02
N ASP A 134 8.51 -13.96 1.14
CA ASP A 134 9.04 -12.61 0.92
C ASP A 134 8.23 -11.57 1.70
N GLY A 135 8.73 -10.33 1.66
CA GLY A 135 8.06 -9.17 2.23
C GLY A 135 8.49 -7.91 1.50
N TRP A 136 7.59 -6.95 1.40
CA TRP A 136 7.86 -5.66 0.80
C TRP A 136 7.11 -4.56 1.53
N ALA A 137 7.56 -3.32 1.32
CA ALA A 137 6.85 -2.14 1.77
C ALA A 137 6.52 -1.23 0.60
N GLY A 138 5.34 -0.62 0.65
CA GLY A 138 4.90 0.42 -0.26
C GLY A 138 4.39 1.62 0.50
N LEU A 139 3.97 2.67 -0.23
CA LEU A 139 3.45 3.89 0.37
C LEU A 139 1.96 4.06 0.06
N TYR A 140 1.20 4.41 1.09
CA TYR A 140 -0.16 4.92 0.95
C TYR A 140 -0.16 6.44 0.98
N ALA A 141 -1.10 7.03 0.23
CA ALA A 141 -1.40 8.46 0.31
C ALA A 141 -2.42 8.68 1.42
N MET A 142 -1.99 9.22 2.56
CA MET A 142 -2.82 9.39 3.74
C MET A 142 -3.20 10.85 3.96
N THR A 143 -4.50 11.11 4.10
CA THR A 143 -5.08 12.38 4.53
C THR A 143 -5.46 12.32 6.01
N PRO A 144 -5.62 13.46 6.70
CA PRO A 144 -5.99 13.49 8.11
C PRO A 144 -7.30 12.76 8.44
N ASP A 145 -8.24 12.70 7.50
CA ASP A 145 -9.54 12.03 7.65
C ASP A 145 -9.61 10.68 6.93
N HIS A 146 -8.50 10.23 6.34
CA HIS A 146 -8.38 8.99 5.58
C HIS A 146 -9.25 8.90 4.31
N ASN A 147 -9.84 10.01 3.85
CA ASN A 147 -10.63 10.07 2.62
C ASN A 147 -9.79 10.53 1.41
N PRO A 148 -10.19 10.18 0.18
CA PRO A 148 -9.53 10.67 -1.01
C PRO A 148 -9.76 12.18 -1.21
N LEU A 149 -8.74 12.88 -1.74
CA LEU A 149 -8.89 14.26 -2.23
C LEU A 149 -9.28 14.24 -3.70
N LEU A 150 -10.52 14.62 -4.01
CA LEU A 150 -11.07 14.61 -5.36
C LEU A 150 -11.77 15.93 -5.67
N GLY A 151 -11.46 16.50 -6.84
CA GLY A 151 -12.11 17.71 -7.32
C GLY A 151 -11.14 18.71 -7.93
N GLU A 152 -11.71 19.79 -8.46
CA GLU A 152 -10.96 20.96 -8.90
C GLU A 152 -10.45 21.74 -7.68
N HIS A 153 -9.20 22.21 -7.75
CA HIS A 153 -8.64 23.08 -6.73
C HIS A 153 -9.21 24.50 -6.88
N GLN A 154 -9.53 25.17 -5.77
CA GLN A 154 -10.24 26.46 -5.79
C GLN A 154 -9.36 27.66 -6.17
N ASP A 155 -8.04 27.50 -6.17
CA ASP A 155 -7.02 28.45 -6.62
C ASP A 155 -6.27 27.95 -7.86
#